data_AF-A0A5Y9WNP2-F1
#
_entry.id   AF-A0A5Y9WNP2-F1
#
_cell.length_a   1.000
_cell.length_b   1.000
_cell.length_c   1.000
_cell.angle_alpha   90.00
_cell.angle_beta   90.00
_cell.angle_gamma   90.00
#
_symmetry.space_group_name_H-M   'P 1'
#
loop_
_entity.id
_entity.type
_entity.pdbx_description
1 polymer ?
#
loop_
_entity_poly.entity_id
_entity_poly.type
_entity_poly.pdbx_seq_one_letter_code
_entity_poly.pdbx_strand_id
1 'polypeptide(L)'
;MHRIDTPTAQKDKFGQGKNGFTNGDPATGRRATDLNSDMWDAVQEEVCTVIEAAGIPLSKGEHTQLHAAIDRLIAEQVKTRLEKNQNGADIPDKSLFVRNIGALPANGTAVAANRLVSRGTLPALTGTTRGSDGGLIMGEVYNNGYPTEYGNVLR
;
A
#
# COMPACT_ATOMS: atom_id res chain seq x y z
N MET A 1 -26.32 -10.63 -12.21
CA MET A 1 -27.38 -11.11 -11.29
C MET A 1 -28.67 -10.36 -11.56
N HIS A 2 -29.82 -11.04 -11.55
CA HIS A 2 -31.14 -10.40 -11.73
C HIS A 2 -32.02 -10.57 -10.49
N ARG A 3 -33.18 -9.90 -10.49
CA ARG A 3 -34.20 -10.06 -9.44
C ARG A 3 -34.98 -11.35 -9.71
N ILE A 4 -35.45 -11.99 -8.64
CA ILE A 4 -36.34 -13.15 -8.75
C ILE A 4 -37.68 -12.75 -9.40
N ASP A 5 -38.08 -13.51 -10.40
CA ASP A 5 -39.21 -13.24 -11.28
C ASP A 5 -40.22 -14.40 -11.35
N THR A 6 -40.04 -15.40 -10.49
CA THR A 6 -40.99 -16.51 -10.36
C THR A 6 -42.36 -16.03 -9.88
N PRO A 7 -43.46 -16.74 -10.23
CA PRO A 7 -44.82 -16.33 -9.83
C PRO A 7 -45.04 -16.22 -8.31
N THR A 8 -44.20 -16.89 -7.51
CA THR A 8 -44.22 -16.87 -6.05
C THR A 8 -43.26 -15.83 -5.44
N ALA A 9 -42.62 -15.01 -6.27
CA ALA A 9 -41.84 -13.87 -5.82
C ALA A 9 -42.71 -12.82 -5.11
N GLN A 10 -42.16 -12.17 -4.09
CA GLN A 10 -42.78 -11.00 -3.49
C GLN A 10 -42.68 -9.82 -4.44
N LYS A 11 -43.82 -9.39 -5.00
CA LYS A 11 -43.87 -8.19 -5.81
C LYS A 11 -43.46 -6.95 -5.02
N ASP A 12 -42.63 -6.10 -5.63
CA ASP A 12 -42.25 -4.77 -5.13
C ASP A 12 -41.68 -4.72 -3.69
N LYS A 13 -41.07 -5.82 -3.22
CA LYS A 13 -40.52 -5.91 -1.85
C LYS A 13 -39.54 -4.78 -1.51
N PHE A 14 -38.78 -4.31 -2.50
CA PHE A 14 -37.77 -3.27 -2.33
C PHE A 14 -38.13 -1.97 -3.10
N GLY A 15 -39.41 -1.76 -3.42
CA GLY A 15 -39.90 -0.64 -4.23
C GLY A 15 -40.42 -1.09 -5.60
N GLN A 16 -41.00 -0.16 -6.37
CA GLN A 16 -41.64 -0.45 -7.65
C GLN A 16 -40.69 -1.19 -8.62
N GLY A 17 -41.15 -2.31 -9.16
CA GLY A 17 -40.42 -3.21 -10.05
C GLY A 17 -39.35 -4.07 -9.37
N LYS A 18 -39.19 -3.99 -8.03
CA LYS A 18 -38.09 -4.65 -7.31
C LYS A 18 -38.60 -5.82 -6.48
N ASN A 19 -38.87 -6.92 -7.17
CA ASN A 19 -39.31 -8.18 -6.57
C ASN A 19 -38.23 -8.77 -5.64
N GLY A 20 -38.66 -9.60 -4.68
CA GLY A 20 -37.77 -10.26 -3.73
C GLY A 20 -38.31 -11.57 -3.16
N PHE A 21 -37.47 -12.26 -2.39
CA PHE A 21 -37.81 -13.55 -1.79
C PHE A 21 -38.79 -13.41 -0.61
N THR A 22 -39.66 -14.40 -0.43
CA THR A 22 -40.50 -14.59 0.75
C THR A 22 -40.45 -16.03 1.23
N ASN A 23 -40.49 -16.24 2.55
CA ASN A 23 -40.59 -17.57 3.16
C ASN A 23 -42.00 -18.16 3.06
N GLY A 24 -42.93 -17.41 2.44
CA GLY A 24 -44.35 -17.70 2.52
C GLY A 24 -44.91 -17.31 3.90
N ASP A 25 -46.22 -17.48 4.04
CA ASP A 25 -46.93 -17.32 5.30
C ASP A 25 -48.10 -18.32 5.31
N PRO A 26 -48.01 -19.39 6.12
CA PRO A 26 -49.04 -20.41 6.23
C PRO A 26 -50.39 -19.85 6.70
N ALA A 27 -50.41 -18.77 7.49
CA ALA A 27 -51.64 -18.20 8.03
C ALA A 27 -52.44 -17.43 6.96
N THR A 28 -51.76 -16.87 5.97
CA THR A 28 -52.37 -16.13 4.86
C THR A 28 -52.42 -16.92 3.55
N GLY A 29 -51.98 -18.19 3.56
CA GLY A 29 -51.94 -19.06 2.38
C GLY A 29 -50.87 -18.66 1.35
N ARG A 30 -49.94 -17.78 1.74
CA ARG A 30 -48.88 -17.30 0.85
C ARG A 30 -47.79 -18.35 0.71
N ARG A 31 -47.51 -18.79 -0.52
CA ARG A 31 -46.43 -19.74 -0.80
C ARG A 31 -45.05 -19.08 -0.67
N ALA A 32 -44.06 -19.87 -0.30
CA ALA A 32 -42.66 -19.45 -0.35
C ALA A 32 -42.23 -19.22 -1.81
N THR A 33 -41.21 -18.37 -2.00
CA THR A 33 -40.66 -18.11 -3.33
C THR A 33 -39.97 -19.35 -3.87
N ASP A 34 -40.44 -19.81 -5.02
CA ASP A 34 -39.81 -20.88 -5.77
C ASP A 34 -38.55 -20.33 -6.45
N LEU A 35 -37.49 -21.13 -6.44
CA LEU A 35 -36.23 -20.82 -7.11
C LEU A 35 -36.28 -21.39 -8.53
N ASN A 36 -35.90 -20.60 -9.54
CA ASN A 36 -35.77 -21.02 -10.93
C ASN A 36 -34.31 -21.23 -11.34
N SER A 37 -34.11 -21.95 -12.45
CA SER A 37 -32.80 -22.16 -13.08
C SER A 37 -32.13 -20.83 -13.39
N ASP A 38 -32.86 -19.90 -14.00
CA ASP A 38 -32.30 -18.65 -14.50
C ASP A 38 -31.60 -17.84 -13.40
N MET A 39 -32.17 -17.82 -12.19
CA MET A 39 -31.57 -17.19 -11.02
C MET A 39 -30.29 -17.91 -10.56
N TRP A 40 -30.30 -19.24 -10.53
CA TRP A 40 -29.14 -20.02 -10.09
C TRP A 40 -28.01 -20.02 -11.12
N ASP A 41 -28.36 -20.05 -12.39
CA ASP A 41 -27.42 -19.88 -13.50
C ASP A 41 -26.78 -18.49 -13.43
N ALA A 42 -27.58 -17.44 -13.20
CA ALA A 42 -27.04 -16.10 -13.01
C ALA A 42 -26.10 -15.99 -11.81
N VAL A 43 -26.41 -16.64 -10.68
CA VAL A 43 -25.51 -16.67 -9.51
C VAL A 43 -24.23 -17.43 -9.83
N GLN A 44 -24.34 -18.58 -10.51
CA GLN A 44 -23.18 -19.36 -10.92
C GLN A 44 -22.27 -18.53 -11.83
N GLU A 45 -22.82 -17.91 -12.87
CA GLU A 45 -22.03 -17.16 -13.85
C GLU A 45 -21.34 -15.94 -13.22
N GLU A 46 -21.95 -15.27 -12.23
CA GLU A 46 -21.28 -14.19 -11.50
C GLU A 46 -20.06 -14.68 -10.70
N VAL A 47 -20.20 -15.84 -10.04
CA VAL A 47 -19.09 -16.45 -9.29
C VAL A 47 -18.01 -16.97 -10.25
N CYS A 48 -18.42 -17.64 -11.33
CA CYS A 48 -17.52 -18.15 -12.37
C CYS A 48 -16.74 -17.01 -13.04
N THR A 49 -17.41 -15.90 -13.39
CA THR A 49 -16.79 -14.72 -13.98
C THR A 49 -15.67 -14.17 -13.10
N VAL A 50 -15.86 -14.09 -11.79
CA VAL A 50 -14.80 -13.62 -10.86
C VAL A 50 -13.60 -14.56 -10.85
N ILE A 51 -13.84 -15.89 -10.86
CA ILE A 51 -12.78 -16.91 -10.86
C ILE A 51 -11.98 -16.87 -12.17
N GLU A 52 -12.68 -16.79 -13.29
CA GLU A 52 -12.07 -16.72 -14.62
C GLU A 52 -11.33 -15.40 -14.85
N ALA A 53 -11.85 -14.28 -14.34
CA ALA A 53 -11.16 -12.99 -14.37
C ALA A 53 -9.84 -13.02 -13.58
N ALA A 54 -9.74 -13.85 -12.54
CA ALA A 54 -8.50 -14.12 -11.83
C ALA A 54 -7.55 -15.09 -12.57
N GLY A 55 -7.95 -15.60 -13.75
CA GLY A 55 -7.18 -16.56 -14.53
C GLY A 55 -7.09 -17.94 -13.89
N ILE A 56 -8.11 -18.34 -13.12
CA ILE A 56 -8.20 -19.65 -12.48
C ILE A 56 -9.20 -20.51 -13.28
N PRO A 57 -8.85 -21.75 -13.69
CA PRO A 57 -9.79 -22.63 -14.38
C PRO A 57 -10.83 -23.21 -13.41
N LEU A 58 -12.10 -23.27 -13.82
CA LEU A 58 -13.19 -23.82 -13.01
C LEU A 58 -13.03 -25.33 -12.78
N SER A 59 -13.22 -25.79 -11.54
CA SER A 59 -13.09 -27.18 -11.13
C SER A 59 -14.25 -27.56 -10.21
N LYS A 60 -15.08 -28.52 -10.64
CA LYS A 60 -16.28 -28.96 -9.89
C LYS A 60 -15.99 -29.55 -8.51
N GLY A 61 -14.75 -30.00 -8.27
CA GLY A 61 -14.34 -30.56 -6.97
C GLY A 61 -13.77 -29.53 -6.01
N GLU A 62 -13.55 -28.28 -6.45
CA GLU A 62 -12.87 -27.26 -5.67
C GLU A 62 -13.85 -26.20 -5.18
N HIS A 63 -14.02 -26.13 -3.85
CA HIS A 63 -14.95 -25.19 -3.22
C HIS A 63 -14.26 -23.94 -2.65
N THR A 64 -12.99 -23.73 -3.00
CA THR A 64 -12.16 -22.61 -2.53
C THR A 64 -11.80 -21.64 -3.67
N GLN A 65 -12.30 -21.87 -4.88
CA GLN A 65 -11.88 -21.12 -6.08
C GLN A 65 -12.20 -19.63 -5.99
N LEU A 66 -13.38 -19.26 -5.47
CA LEU A 66 -13.75 -17.85 -5.29
C LEU A 66 -12.81 -17.14 -4.30
N HIS A 67 -12.44 -17.82 -3.22
CA HIS A 67 -11.47 -17.29 -2.25
C HIS A 67 -10.11 -17.06 -2.91
N ALA A 68 -9.57 -18.07 -3.61
CA ALA A 68 -8.31 -17.97 -4.33
C ALA A 68 -8.33 -16.88 -5.42
N ALA A 69 -9.46 -16.69 -6.08
CA ALA A 69 -9.65 -15.65 -7.08
C ALA A 69 -9.56 -14.25 -6.47
N ILE A 70 -10.27 -14.01 -5.36
CA ILE A 70 -10.25 -12.73 -4.65
C ILE A 70 -8.83 -12.41 -4.14
N ASP A 71 -8.15 -13.38 -3.52
CA ASP A 71 -6.78 -13.21 -3.05
C ASP A 71 -5.84 -12.81 -4.19
N ARG A 72 -5.94 -13.49 -5.34
CA ARG A 72 -5.11 -13.22 -6.50
C ARG A 72 -5.40 -11.85 -7.10
N LEU A 73 -6.67 -11.49 -7.28
CA LEU A 73 -7.08 -10.19 -7.82
C LEU A 73 -6.57 -9.04 -6.93
N ILE A 74 -6.71 -9.18 -5.61
CA ILE A 74 -6.19 -8.19 -4.65
C ILE A 74 -4.66 -8.13 -4.73
N ALA A 75 -3.98 -9.26 -4.73
CA ALA A 75 -2.52 -9.31 -4.80
C ALA A 75 -1.98 -8.61 -6.05
N GLU A 76 -2.56 -8.86 -7.23
CA GLU A 76 -2.18 -8.19 -8.49
C GLU A 76 -2.38 -6.67 -8.43
N GLN A 77 -3.53 -6.21 -7.91
CA GLN A 77 -3.84 -4.77 -7.80
C GLN A 77 -2.95 -4.05 -6.78
N VAL A 78 -2.56 -4.72 -5.70
CA VAL A 78 -1.75 -4.15 -4.62
C VAL A 78 -0.26 -4.20 -4.95
N LYS A 79 0.17 -5.20 -5.74
CA LYS A 79 1.59 -5.43 -6.09
C LYS A 79 2.28 -4.16 -6.55
N THR A 80 1.68 -3.43 -7.50
CA THR A 80 2.28 -2.21 -8.06
C THR A 80 2.15 -0.98 -7.17
N ARG A 81 1.16 -0.95 -6.27
CA ARG A 81 0.84 0.21 -5.42
C ARG A 81 1.69 0.30 -4.14
N LEU A 82 2.28 -0.81 -3.70
CA LEU A 82 3.12 -0.89 -2.50
C LEU A 82 4.61 -1.12 -2.81
N GLU A 83 5.02 -1.00 -4.07
CA GLU A 83 6.41 -1.15 -4.45
C GLU A 83 7.22 0.01 -3.86
N LYS A 84 7.90 -0.23 -2.73
CA LYS A 84 8.78 0.77 -2.08
C LYS A 84 9.79 1.39 -3.05
N ASN A 85 10.22 0.63 -4.05
CA ASN A 85 11.16 1.08 -5.08
C ASN A 85 10.52 2.03 -6.11
N GLN A 86 9.19 2.02 -6.27
CA GLN A 86 8.42 2.93 -7.14
C GLN A 86 7.93 4.18 -6.41
N ASN A 87 7.95 4.20 -5.06
CA ASN A 87 7.47 5.34 -4.29
C ASN A 87 8.26 6.62 -4.64
N GLY A 88 7.59 7.59 -5.27
CA GLY A 88 8.20 8.84 -5.74
C GLY A 88 8.99 8.72 -7.04
N ALA A 89 8.80 7.64 -7.82
CA ALA A 89 9.41 7.47 -9.13
C ALA A 89 8.93 8.53 -10.15
N ASP A 90 7.70 8.99 -9.99
CA ASP A 90 7.00 9.98 -10.81
C ASP A 90 7.32 11.44 -10.46
N ILE A 91 8.11 11.69 -9.40
CA ILE A 91 8.50 13.05 -9.00
C ILE A 91 9.46 13.66 -10.05
N PRO A 92 9.08 14.75 -10.74
CA PRO A 92 9.89 15.32 -11.82
C PRO A 92 11.26 15.85 -11.35
N ASP A 93 11.28 16.55 -10.21
CA ASP A 93 12.51 17.02 -9.56
C ASP A 93 12.55 16.53 -8.12
N LYS A 94 13.19 15.37 -7.93
CA LYS A 94 13.37 14.74 -6.61
C LYS A 94 14.17 15.62 -5.66
N SER A 95 15.11 16.43 -6.16
CA SER A 95 15.91 17.33 -5.33
C SER A 95 15.08 18.49 -4.78
N LEU A 96 14.23 19.10 -5.62
CA LEU A 96 13.29 20.12 -5.19
C LEU A 96 12.26 19.56 -4.21
N PHE A 97 11.69 18.38 -4.47
CA PHE A 97 10.75 17.73 -3.56
C PHE A 97 11.35 17.53 -2.16
N VAL A 98 12.55 16.94 -2.08
CA VAL A 98 13.27 16.69 -0.82
C VAL A 98 13.58 18.00 -0.07
N ARG A 99 13.88 19.11 -0.77
CA ARG A 99 14.05 20.44 -0.17
C ARG A 99 12.74 20.99 0.39
N ASN A 100 11.63 20.88 -0.36
CA ASN A 100 10.33 21.43 0.03
C ASN A 100 9.74 20.73 1.26
N ILE A 101 9.98 19.42 1.43
CA ILE A 101 9.53 18.67 2.61
C ILE A 101 10.48 18.83 3.82
N GLY A 102 11.58 19.58 3.68
CA GLY A 102 12.56 19.79 4.75
C GLY A 102 13.44 18.57 5.05
N ALA A 103 13.47 17.57 4.17
CA ALA A 103 14.33 16.39 4.34
C ALA A 103 15.81 16.71 4.06
N LEU A 104 16.12 17.74 3.26
CA LEU A 104 17.45 18.34 3.11
C LEU A 104 17.40 19.86 3.38
N PRO A 105 18.48 20.47 3.91
CA PRO A 105 18.64 21.92 3.92
C PRO A 105 18.67 22.50 2.50
N ALA A 106 18.29 23.78 2.34
CA ALA A 106 18.16 24.47 1.03
C ALA A 106 19.39 24.37 0.10
N ASN A 107 20.58 24.11 0.66
CA ASN A 107 21.86 23.87 -0.03
C ASN A 107 22.65 22.68 0.55
N GLY A 108 21.98 21.76 1.25
CA GLY A 108 22.65 20.72 2.04
C GLY A 108 22.81 19.39 1.30
N THR A 109 23.99 18.77 1.44
CA THR A 109 24.07 17.31 1.51
C THR A 109 23.32 16.87 2.75
N ALA A 110 22.46 15.84 2.66
CA ALA A 110 21.78 15.31 3.84
C ALA A 110 22.81 15.09 4.96
N VAL A 111 22.60 15.67 6.14
CA VAL A 111 23.27 15.24 7.39
C VAL A 111 22.62 13.92 7.85
N ALA A 112 22.28 13.06 6.89
CA ALA A 112 21.73 11.74 7.11
C ALA A 112 22.69 10.77 6.43
N ALA A 113 23.45 10.08 7.27
CA ALA A 113 24.11 8.83 6.95
C ALA A 113 25.34 8.81 6.02
N ASN A 114 25.89 9.94 5.53
CA ASN A 114 27.33 9.91 5.23
C ASN A 114 28.08 10.06 6.55
N ARG A 115 28.16 8.93 7.26
CA ARG A 115 29.15 8.54 8.27
C ARG A 115 29.74 9.76 8.97
N LEU A 116 29.44 9.94 10.27
CA LEU A 116 30.42 10.57 11.16
C LEU A 116 31.72 9.77 10.92
N VAL A 117 32.58 10.26 10.03
CA VAL A 117 33.81 9.58 9.72
C VAL A 117 34.63 9.87 10.95
N SER A 118 34.62 8.92 11.89
CA SER A 118 35.59 8.87 12.96
C SER A 118 36.93 8.69 12.26
N ARG A 119 37.54 9.82 11.95
CA ARG A 119 38.95 9.87 11.63
C ARG A 119 39.64 9.82 12.99
N GLY A 120 40.69 9.01 13.10
CA GLY A 120 41.49 8.91 14.32
C GLY A 120 42.19 10.24 14.62
N THR A 121 43.49 10.20 14.85
CA THR A 121 44.23 11.41 15.16
C THR A 121 44.20 12.39 13.97
N LEU A 122 43.72 13.62 14.20
CA LEU A 122 43.73 14.69 13.19
C LEU A 122 44.72 15.78 13.61
N PRO A 123 45.57 16.29 12.70
CA PRO A 123 46.39 17.46 12.97
C PRO A 123 45.51 18.69 13.27
N ALA A 124 45.87 19.45 14.30
CA ALA A 124 45.20 20.70 14.62
C ALA A 124 45.37 21.71 13.47
N LEU A 125 44.26 22.29 13.00
CA LEU A 125 44.36 23.45 12.10
C LEU A 125 44.63 24.69 12.93
N THR A 126 45.65 25.45 12.55
CA THR A 126 46.00 26.73 13.18
C THR A 126 45.14 27.87 12.63
N GLY A 127 44.63 28.72 13.52
CA GLY A 127 43.87 29.93 13.19
C GLY A 127 42.42 29.66 12.76
N THR A 128 41.87 30.52 11.90
CA THR A 128 40.49 30.42 11.36
C THR A 128 40.38 29.54 10.10
N THR A 129 41.43 28.78 9.79
CA THR A 129 41.51 27.98 8.57
C THR A 129 40.50 26.83 8.61
N ARG A 130 39.52 26.84 7.70
CA ARG A 130 38.57 25.74 7.52
C ARG A 130 39.22 24.62 6.71
N GLY A 131 39.01 23.36 7.11
CA GLY A 131 39.49 22.19 6.36
C GLY A 131 38.83 22.08 4.98
N SER A 132 39.54 21.51 4.02
CA SER A 132 39.04 21.28 2.65
C SER A 132 38.12 20.07 2.53
N ASP A 133 37.97 19.28 3.61
CA ASP A 133 37.06 18.15 3.63
C ASP A 133 35.59 18.62 3.58
N GLY A 134 34.76 17.97 2.77
CA GLY A 134 33.32 18.22 2.74
C GLY A 134 32.56 17.39 3.78
N GLY A 135 31.67 18.01 4.55
CA GLY A 135 30.80 17.35 5.53
C GLY A 135 31.20 17.60 7.00
N LEU A 136 30.50 16.95 7.93
CA LEU A 136 30.78 17.00 9.37
C LEU A 136 31.78 15.91 9.77
N ILE A 137 32.94 16.30 10.31
CA ILE A 137 33.96 15.34 10.78
C ILE A 137 34.00 15.31 12.31
N MET A 138 34.07 14.10 12.87
CA MET A 138 34.38 13.85 14.28
C MET A 138 35.81 13.29 14.35
N GLY A 139 36.72 13.99 15.00
CA GLY A 139 38.06 13.49 15.25
C GLY A 139 38.64 14.08 16.52
N GLU A 140 39.62 13.36 17.08
CA GLU A 140 40.40 13.81 18.22
C GLU A 140 41.58 14.66 17.71
N VAL A 141 41.66 15.90 18.18
CA VAL A 141 42.75 16.81 17.81
C VAL A 141 43.92 16.60 18.76
N TYR A 142 45.06 16.16 18.24
CA TYR A 142 46.27 16.00 19.05
C TYR A 142 47.02 17.34 19.15
N ASN A 143 47.20 17.78 20.40
CA ASN A 143 47.96 18.94 20.85
C ASN A 143 47.62 20.28 20.17
N ASN A 144 46.55 20.95 20.64
CA ASN A 144 46.18 22.30 20.18
C ASN A 144 46.59 23.44 21.15
N GLY A 145 47.29 23.15 22.25
CA GLY A 145 47.65 24.17 23.25
C GLY A 145 46.46 24.94 23.89
N TYR A 146 45.22 24.49 23.68
CA TYR A 146 43.99 25.02 24.28
C TYR A 146 43.71 24.32 25.63
N PRO A 147 42.97 24.96 26.57
CA PRO A 147 43.02 24.65 28.01
C PRO A 147 42.43 23.30 28.45
N THR A 148 41.99 22.46 27.52
CA THR A 148 41.67 21.04 27.79
C THR A 148 42.45 20.17 26.83
N GLU A 149 43.28 19.30 27.40
CA GLU A 149 44.28 18.47 26.72
C GLU A 149 43.69 17.54 25.62
N TYR A 150 42.39 17.22 25.71
CA TYR A 150 41.64 16.41 24.75
C TYR A 150 40.25 17.00 24.52
N GLY A 151 39.88 17.24 23.27
CA GLY A 151 38.56 17.77 22.93
C GLY A 151 38.12 17.40 21.51
N ASN A 152 36.82 17.13 21.36
CA ASN A 152 36.22 16.83 20.05
C ASN A 152 36.04 18.13 19.25
N VAL A 153 36.45 18.13 17.98
CA VAL A 153 36.13 19.23 17.06
C VAL A 153 35.00 18.79 16.12
N LEU A 154 33.94 19.60 16.08
CA LEU A 154 32.88 19.54 15.07
C LEU A 154 33.17 20.62 14.03
N ARG A 155 33.44 20.24 12.77
CA ARG A 155 33.60 21.18 11.67
C ARG A 155 33.12 20.61 10.34
#